data_AF-A0A3M1SF65-F1
#
_entry.id   AF-A0A3M1SF65-F1
#
_cell.length_a   1.000
_cell.length_b   1.000
_cell.length_c   1.000
_cell.angle_alpha   90.00
_cell.angle_beta   90.00
_cell.angle_gamma   90.00
#
_symmetry.space_group_name_H-M   'P 1'
#
loop_
_entity.id
_entity.type
_entity.pdbx_description
1 polymer ?
#
loop_
_entity_poly.entity_id
_entity_poly.type
_entity_poly.pdbx_seq_one_letter_code
_entity_poly.pdbx_strand_id
1 'polypeptide(L)'
;MDIRSLRSLVLSRLPVIDIYLVPISGADDQEDDKPVFELADSRETPEEKFLKNEAEMVAIGFVDKFLESLHASVNGKAKQYNRMINILWHCYLSANGRTQLEIAAKLGVSDSLVSDYRRRIEQNLRELSFSGINEARRFEQELKRRVSSMISDQTNLAT
;
A
#
# COMPACT_ATOMS: atom_id res chain seq x y z
N MET A 1 52.60 31.67 23.45
CA MET A 1 52.31 31.61 22.00
C MET A 1 50.80 31.45 21.89
N ASP A 2 50.10 32.50 21.47
CA ASP A 2 48.64 32.56 21.61
C ASP A 2 47.91 31.96 20.40
N ILE A 3 46.74 31.35 20.65
CA ILE A 3 45.86 30.76 19.63
C ILE A 3 45.55 31.76 18.51
N ARG A 4 45.48 33.05 18.85
CA ARG A 4 45.28 34.14 17.89
C ARG A 4 46.44 34.26 16.90
N SER A 5 47.68 34.11 17.37
CA SER A 5 48.88 34.13 16.54
C SER A 5 49.03 32.88 15.70
N LEU A 6 48.67 31.70 16.24
CA LEU A 6 48.64 30.44 15.49
C LEU A 6 47.63 30.51 14.33
N ARG A 7 46.40 31.00 14.60
CA ARG A 7 45.35 31.13 13.59
C ARG A 7 45.75 32.12 12.49
N SER A 8 46.36 33.26 12.87
CA SER A 8 46.87 34.25 11.90
C SER A 8 47.94 33.64 10.99
N LEU A 9 48.89 32.90 11.57
CA LEU A 9 49.96 32.25 10.81
C LEU A 9 49.41 31.19 9.83
N VAL A 10 48.49 30.33 10.30
CA VAL A 10 47.86 29.31 9.46
C VAL A 10 47.10 29.97 8.30
N LEU A 11 46.29 30.99 8.57
CA LEU A 11 45.54 31.70 7.53
C LEU A 11 46.46 32.39 6.51
N SER A 12 47.61 32.93 6.94
CA SER A 12 48.60 33.53 6.01
C SER A 12 49.31 32.53 5.09
N ARG A 13 49.26 31.24 5.42
CA ARG A 13 49.94 30.16 4.66
C ARG A 13 48.97 29.28 3.89
N LEU A 14 47.66 29.48 4.05
CA LEU A 14 46.67 28.84 3.21
C LEU A 14 46.69 29.51 1.82
N PRO A 15 46.89 28.74 0.73
CA PRO A 15 46.77 29.30 -0.60
C PRO A 15 45.33 29.78 -0.81
N VAL A 16 45.18 31.08 -1.09
CA VAL A 16 43.92 31.65 -1.58
C VAL A 16 43.81 31.22 -3.03
N ILE A 17 43.01 30.19 -3.27
CA ILE A 17 42.68 29.74 -4.62
C ILE A 17 41.47 30.56 -5.06
N ASP A 18 41.67 31.48 -5.99
CA ASP A 18 40.56 32.03 -6.77
C ASP A 18 39.99 30.90 -7.62
N ILE A 19 38.84 30.37 -7.21
CA ILE A 19 38.15 29.35 -7.97
C ILE A 19 37.50 30.05 -9.15
N TYR A 20 38.23 30.16 -10.26
CA TYR A 20 37.61 30.51 -11.53
C TYR A 20 36.75 29.32 -11.95
N LEU A 21 35.43 29.44 -11.80
CA LEU A 21 34.49 28.51 -12.44
C LEU A 21 34.70 28.65 -13.95
N VAL A 22 35.38 27.68 -14.55
CA VAL A 22 35.44 27.55 -16.00
C VAL A 22 34.12 26.90 -16.43
N PRO A 23 33.24 27.60 -17.17
CA PRO A 23 32.09 26.95 -17.75
C PRO A 23 32.59 25.90 -18.75
N ILE A 24 32.10 24.67 -18.61
CA ILE A 24 32.30 23.61 -19.59
C ILE A 24 31.38 23.90 -20.79
N SER A 25 31.61 25.02 -21.47
CA SER A 25 31.02 25.25 -22.77
C SER A 25 31.93 24.56 -23.78
N GLY A 26 31.48 23.38 -24.20
CA GLY A 26 32.06 22.65 -25.32
C GLY A 26 32.06 23.53 -26.57
N ALA A 27 33.10 23.34 -27.38
CA ALA A 27 33.25 24.01 -28.65
C ALA A 27 32.11 23.67 -29.61
N ASP A 28 31.70 24.71 -30.31
CA ASP A 28 30.98 24.78 -31.58
C ASP A 28 29.48 24.43 -31.64
N ASP A 29 28.75 25.52 -31.88
CA ASP A 29 27.67 25.70 -32.84
C ASP A 29 26.26 25.18 -32.55
N GLN A 30 25.36 26.17 -32.53
CA GLN A 30 23.93 26.16 -32.83
C GLN A 30 22.96 25.79 -31.69
N GLU A 31 22.18 26.82 -31.35
CA GLU A 31 20.79 26.82 -30.88
C GLU A 31 20.48 26.30 -29.46
N ASP A 32 19.54 27.01 -28.82
CA ASP A 32 18.91 26.76 -27.52
C ASP A 32 19.73 27.07 -26.25
N ASP A 33 19.73 28.37 -25.91
CA ASP A 33 20.06 28.93 -24.59
C ASP A 33 18.99 28.54 -23.55
N LYS A 34 18.92 27.25 -23.21
CA LYS A 34 18.16 26.74 -22.07
C LYS A 34 19.13 26.16 -21.05
N PRO A 35 19.08 26.59 -19.78
CA PRO A 35 19.85 25.92 -18.75
C PRO A 35 19.45 24.44 -18.71
N VAL A 36 20.44 23.55 -18.85
CA VAL A 36 20.26 22.11 -18.65
C VAL A 36 20.01 21.91 -17.15
N PHE A 37 18.75 21.99 -16.74
CA PHE A 37 18.34 21.52 -15.43
C PHE A 37 18.63 20.02 -15.38
N GLU A 38 19.50 19.57 -14.48
CA GLU A 38 19.54 18.15 -14.13
C GLU A 38 18.13 17.76 -13.67
N LEU A 39 17.49 16.85 -14.42
CA LEU A 39 16.17 16.36 -14.04
C LEU A 39 16.28 15.79 -12.63
N ALA A 40 15.43 16.29 -11.73
CA ALA A 40 15.32 15.75 -10.39
C ALA A 40 15.17 14.22 -10.50
N ASP A 41 16.05 13.50 -9.81
CA ASP A 41 16.02 12.04 -9.81
C ASP A 41 14.65 11.57 -9.31
N SER A 42 13.83 11.08 -10.22
CA SER A 42 12.46 10.63 -9.94
C SER A 42 12.42 9.20 -9.41
N ARG A 43 13.58 8.59 -9.14
CA ARG A 43 13.66 7.27 -8.53
C ARG A 43 13.19 7.36 -7.09
N GLU A 44 12.44 6.34 -6.68
CA GLU A 44 11.98 6.20 -5.31
C GLU A 44 13.16 6.17 -4.35
N THR A 45 13.12 7.05 -3.35
CA THR A 45 14.16 7.08 -2.33
C THR A 45 14.05 5.89 -1.39
N PRO A 46 15.15 5.44 -0.76
CA PRO A 46 15.11 4.35 0.22
C PRO A 46 14.11 4.60 1.36
N GLU A 47 13.94 5.87 1.77
CA GLU A 47 13.00 6.29 2.81
C GLU A 47 11.55 6.15 2.36
N GLU A 48 11.22 6.58 1.13
CA GLU A 48 9.90 6.39 0.54
C GLU A 48 9.53 4.91 0.44
N LYS A 49 10.49 4.07 0.03
CA LYS A 49 10.30 2.63 -0.03
C LYS A 49 10.04 2.03 1.35
N PHE A 50 10.76 2.49 2.37
CA PHE A 50 10.55 2.05 3.74
C PHE A 50 9.15 2.43 4.24
N LEU A 51 8.73 3.67 4.00
CA LEU A 51 7.42 4.17 4.39
C LEU A 51 6.27 3.39 3.73
N LYS A 52 6.42 3.03 2.45
CA LYS A 52 5.46 2.17 1.74
C LYS A 52 5.37 0.79 2.37
N ASN A 53 6.51 0.16 2.68
CA ASN A 53 6.53 -1.16 3.29
C ASN A 53 5.86 -1.18 4.67
N GLU A 54 6.11 -0.15 5.50
CA GLU A 54 5.47 -0.02 6.81
C GLU A 54 3.95 0.11 6.66
N ALA A 55 3.48 0.97 5.76
CA ALA A 55 2.06 1.12 5.48
C ALA A 55 1.41 -0.19 4.97
N GLU A 56 2.13 -0.96 4.17
CA GLU A 56 1.68 -2.27 3.70
C GLU A 56 1.60 -3.29 4.85
N MET A 57 2.60 -3.34 5.74
CA MET A 57 2.57 -4.19 6.92
C MET A 57 1.41 -3.88 7.85
N VAL A 58 1.11 -2.59 8.04
CA VAL A 58 -0.05 -2.14 8.82
C VAL A 58 -1.36 -2.59 8.16
N ALA A 59 -1.48 -2.42 6.84
CA ALA A 59 -2.67 -2.86 6.09
C ALA A 59 -2.88 -4.38 6.18
N ILE A 60 -1.80 -5.18 6.07
CA ILE A 60 -1.85 -6.63 6.24
C ILE A 60 -2.38 -6.98 7.63
N GLY A 61 -1.89 -6.31 8.69
CA GLY A 61 -2.37 -6.52 10.05
C GLY A 61 -3.86 -6.22 10.23
N PHE A 62 -4.41 -5.22 9.54
CA PHE A 62 -5.85 -4.95 9.55
C PHE A 62 -6.66 -6.03 8.84
N VAL A 63 -6.17 -6.53 7.70
CA VAL A 63 -6.82 -7.63 6.96
C VAL A 63 -6.83 -8.90 7.78
N ASP A 64 -5.71 -9.27 8.40
CA ASP A 64 -5.62 -10.49 9.22
C ASP A 64 -6.57 -10.41 10.42
N LYS A 65 -6.58 -9.27 11.14
CA LYS A 65 -7.54 -9.04 12.24
C LYS A 65 -8.99 -9.13 11.77
N PHE A 66 -9.32 -8.52 10.63
CA PHE A 66 -10.66 -8.59 10.07
C PHE A 66 -11.07 -10.04 9.74
N LEU A 67 -10.20 -10.80 9.09
CA LEU A 67 -10.46 -12.19 8.73
C LEU A 67 -10.56 -13.10 9.97
N GLU A 68 -9.77 -12.85 11.02
CA GLU A 68 -9.86 -13.54 12.31
C GLU A 68 -11.18 -13.25 13.01
N SER A 69 -11.60 -11.98 13.11
CA SER A 69 -12.90 -11.61 13.66
C SER A 69 -14.06 -12.23 12.87
N LEU A 70 -13.93 -12.26 11.55
CA LEU A 70 -14.89 -12.92 10.68
C LEU A 70 -14.96 -14.43 10.95
N HIS A 71 -13.81 -15.09 11.10
CA HIS A 71 -13.75 -16.51 11.45
C HIS A 71 -14.34 -16.80 12.84
N ALA A 72 -14.09 -15.92 13.82
CA ALA A 72 -14.68 -16.00 15.15
C ALA A 72 -16.21 -15.84 15.12
N SER A 73 -16.74 -14.96 14.25
CA SER A 73 -18.19 -14.73 14.08
C SER A 73 -18.98 -15.97 13.63
N VAL A 74 -18.32 -16.94 13.00
CA VAL A 74 -18.92 -18.24 12.61
C VAL A 74 -18.54 -19.39 13.55
N ASN A 75 -18.09 -19.07 14.77
CA ASN A 75 -17.66 -20.03 15.79
C ASN A 75 -16.62 -21.03 15.27
N GLY A 76 -15.73 -20.58 14.37
CA GLY A 76 -14.67 -21.43 13.80
C GLY A 76 -15.14 -22.55 12.87
N LYS A 77 -16.40 -22.53 12.41
CA LYS A 77 -16.91 -23.53 11.45
C LYS A 77 -16.38 -23.26 10.05
N ALA A 78 -15.34 -23.98 9.64
CA ALA A 78 -14.66 -23.80 8.34
C ALA A 78 -15.59 -23.72 7.12
N LYS A 79 -16.61 -24.60 7.03
CA LYS A 79 -17.59 -24.55 5.90
C LYS A 79 -18.42 -23.26 5.88
N GLN A 80 -18.83 -22.78 7.05
CA GLN A 80 -19.58 -21.52 7.17
C GLN A 80 -18.68 -20.32 6.88
N TYR A 81 -17.44 -20.36 7.36
CA TYR A 81 -16.43 -19.36 7.05
C TYR A 81 -16.17 -19.26 5.55
N ASN A 82 -15.90 -20.38 4.87
CA ASN A 82 -15.69 -20.40 3.42
C ASN A 82 -16.88 -19.81 2.66
N ARG A 83 -18.10 -20.13 3.08
CA ARG A 83 -19.32 -19.57 2.48
C ARG A 83 -19.41 -18.07 2.69
N MET A 84 -19.09 -17.58 3.89
CA MET A 84 -19.09 -16.15 4.19
C MET A 84 -18.00 -15.41 3.40
N ILE A 85 -16.82 -16.00 3.21
CA ILE A 85 -15.74 -15.45 2.37
C ILE A 85 -16.17 -15.36 0.90
N ASN A 86 -16.87 -16.37 0.38
CA ASN A 86 -17.43 -16.32 -0.97
C ASN A 86 -18.49 -15.22 -1.13
N ILE A 87 -19.32 -15.00 -0.10
CA ILE A 87 -20.29 -13.89 -0.07
C ILE A 87 -19.56 -12.55 -0.02
N LEU A 88 -18.54 -12.41 0.83
CA LEU A 88 -17.70 -11.20 0.91
C LEU A 88 -17.14 -10.83 -0.47
N TRP A 89 -16.59 -11.82 -1.19
CA TRP A 89 -16.06 -11.63 -2.52
C TRP A 89 -17.11 -11.17 -3.53
N HIS A 90 -18.25 -11.85 -3.61
CA HIS A 90 -19.28 -11.54 -4.60
C HIS A 90 -20.09 -10.27 -4.28
N CYS A 91 -20.22 -9.90 -3.01
CA CYS A 91 -20.95 -8.70 -2.61
C CYS A 91 -20.09 -7.43 -2.68
N TYR A 92 -18.82 -7.50 -2.26
CA TYR A 92 -18.01 -6.30 -1.97
C TYR A 92 -16.72 -6.17 -2.78
N LEU A 93 -16.05 -7.28 -3.13
CA LEU A 93 -14.71 -7.23 -3.74
C LEU A 93 -14.69 -7.46 -5.25
N SER A 94 -15.75 -8.06 -5.78
CA SER A 94 -15.93 -8.27 -7.21
C SER A 94 -16.37 -6.97 -7.88
N ALA A 95 -15.75 -6.64 -9.02
CA ALA A 95 -16.09 -5.44 -9.79
C ALA A 95 -17.54 -5.45 -10.33
N ASN A 96 -18.17 -6.63 -10.41
CA ASN A 96 -19.54 -6.78 -10.86
C ASN A 96 -20.45 -6.96 -9.64
N GLY A 97 -21.03 -5.85 -9.17
CA GLY A 97 -22.04 -5.89 -8.12
C GLY A 97 -23.22 -6.76 -8.57
N ARG A 98 -23.43 -7.88 -7.89
CA ARG A 98 -24.55 -8.79 -8.15
C ARG A 98 -25.68 -8.54 -7.16
N THR A 99 -26.90 -8.79 -7.59
CA THR A 99 -28.05 -8.74 -6.69
C THR A 99 -27.96 -9.86 -5.65
N GLN A 100 -28.59 -9.68 -4.50
CA GLN A 100 -28.60 -10.68 -3.42
C GLN A 100 -29.13 -12.04 -3.91
N LEU A 101 -30.16 -12.01 -4.76
CA LEU A 101 -30.78 -13.19 -5.36
C LEU A 101 -29.81 -13.94 -6.30
N GLU A 102 -29.05 -13.22 -7.12
CA GLU A 102 -28.04 -13.83 -7.99
C GLU A 102 -26.90 -14.48 -7.20
N ILE A 103 -26.48 -13.83 -6.11
CA ILE A 103 -25.42 -14.36 -5.23
C ILE A 103 -25.93 -15.63 -4.53
N ALA A 104 -27.16 -15.61 -4.03
CA ALA A 104 -27.82 -16.75 -3.42
C ALA A 104 -27.91 -17.94 -4.39
N ALA A 105 -28.37 -17.70 -5.62
CA ALA A 105 -28.44 -18.70 -6.67
C ALA A 105 -27.06 -19.27 -7.04
N LYS A 106 -26.04 -18.42 -7.20
CA LYS A 106 -24.68 -18.85 -7.55
C LYS A 106 -24.03 -19.70 -6.46
N LEU A 107 -24.27 -19.37 -5.19
CA LEU A 107 -23.67 -20.08 -4.06
C LEU A 107 -24.54 -21.25 -3.58
N GLY A 108 -25.72 -21.47 -4.16
CA GLY A 108 -26.65 -22.52 -3.76
C GLY A 108 -27.18 -22.34 -2.34
N VAL A 109 -27.44 -21.09 -1.93
CA VAL A 109 -27.88 -20.73 -0.58
C VAL A 109 -29.16 -19.91 -0.62
N SER A 110 -29.84 -19.77 0.53
CA SER A 110 -31.02 -18.91 0.62
C SER A 110 -30.64 -17.43 0.64
N ASP A 111 -31.52 -16.59 0.11
CA ASP A 111 -31.41 -15.13 0.15
C ASP A 111 -31.27 -14.59 1.58
N SER A 112 -32.05 -15.14 2.51
CA SER A 112 -31.98 -14.81 3.94
C SER A 112 -30.60 -15.08 4.56
N LEU A 113 -29.92 -16.14 4.12
CA LEU A 113 -28.57 -16.46 4.61
C LEU A 113 -27.54 -15.47 4.07
N VAL A 114 -27.68 -15.04 2.81
CA VAL A 114 -26.82 -13.99 2.24
C VAL A 114 -27.00 -12.68 3.00
N SER A 115 -28.24 -12.29 3.32
CA SER A 115 -28.52 -11.10 4.12
C SER A 115 -27.92 -11.18 5.53
N ASP A 116 -28.03 -12.33 6.22
CA ASP A 116 -27.42 -12.52 7.54
C ASP A 116 -25.89 -12.37 7.49
N TYR A 117 -25.23 -13.02 6.51
CA TYR A 117 -23.79 -12.89 6.36
C TYR A 117 -23.36 -11.48 5.95
N ARG A 118 -24.11 -10.79 5.09
CA ARG A 118 -23.84 -9.38 4.76
C ARG A 118 -23.88 -8.51 6.01
N ARG A 119 -24.90 -8.68 6.86
CA ARG A 119 -25.02 -7.93 8.11
C ARG A 119 -23.81 -8.15 9.03
N ARG A 120 -23.36 -9.41 9.18
CA ARG A 120 -22.18 -9.73 9.98
C ARG A 120 -20.90 -9.13 9.41
N ILE A 121 -20.71 -9.21 8.09
CA ILE A 121 -19.57 -8.60 7.41
C ILE A 121 -19.57 -7.08 7.63
N GLU A 122 -20.70 -6.41 7.43
CA GLU A 122 -20.83 -4.97 7.64
C GLU A 122 -20.57 -4.56 9.09
N GLN A 123 -21.00 -5.38 10.06
CA GLN A 123 -20.69 -5.15 11.47
C GLN A 123 -19.18 -5.18 11.72
N ASN A 124 -18.49 -6.22 11.23
CA ASN A 124 -17.03 -6.33 11.37
C ASN A 124 -16.29 -5.20 10.62
N LEU A 125 -16.79 -4.76 9.47
CA LEU A 125 -16.22 -3.62 8.74
C LEU A 125 -16.37 -2.30 9.51
N ARG A 126 -17.46 -2.11 10.26
CA ARG A 126 -17.67 -0.90 11.10
C ARG A 126 -16.77 -0.86 12.32
N GLU A 127 -16.33 -2.03 12.80
CA GLU A 127 -15.39 -2.12 13.94
C GLU A 127 -13.96 -1.72 13.53
N LEU A 128 -13.66 -1.71 12.22
CA LEU A 128 -12.39 -1.20 11.71
C LEU A 128 -12.37 0.33 11.77
N SER A 129 -11.41 0.87 12.50
CA SER A 129 -11.09 2.30 12.46
C SER A 129 -9.82 2.52 11.66
N PHE A 130 -9.94 3.32 10.60
CA PHE A 130 -8.80 3.79 9.80
C PHE A 130 -8.46 5.21 10.21
N SER A 131 -7.16 5.52 10.33
CA SER A 131 -6.69 6.86 10.64
C SER A 131 -6.70 7.78 9.40
N GLY A 132 -6.66 7.20 8.19
CA GLY A 132 -6.70 7.95 6.93
C GLY A 132 -7.20 7.16 5.71
N ILE A 133 -7.48 7.89 4.63
CA ILE A 133 -8.03 7.35 3.37
C ILE A 133 -7.06 6.35 2.71
N ASN A 134 -5.75 6.60 2.82
CA ASN A 134 -4.73 5.73 2.25
C ASN A 134 -4.71 4.34 2.90
N GLU A 135 -4.92 4.27 4.23
CA GLU A 135 -5.00 2.99 4.94
C GLU A 135 -6.22 2.19 4.50
N ALA A 136 -7.38 2.83 4.39
CA ALA A 136 -8.61 2.17 3.92
C ALA A 136 -8.45 1.61 2.50
N ARG A 137 -7.82 2.36 1.59
CA ARG A 137 -7.56 1.91 0.22
C ARG A 137 -6.57 0.74 0.17
N ARG A 138 -5.51 0.78 0.99
CA ARG A 138 -4.54 -0.32 1.10
C ARG A 138 -5.18 -1.57 1.70
N PHE A 139 -6.01 -1.40 2.73
CA PHE A 139 -6.81 -2.49 3.30
C PHE A 139 -7.70 -3.15 2.24
N GLU A 140 -8.43 -2.38 1.44
CA GLU A 140 -9.29 -2.92 0.38
C GLU A 140 -8.48 -3.74 -0.63
N GLN A 141 -7.32 -3.21 -1.07
CA GLN A 141 -6.44 -3.89 -2.02
C GLN A 141 -5.89 -5.21 -1.46
N GLU A 142 -5.39 -5.19 -0.22
CA GLU A 142 -4.85 -6.38 0.43
C GLU A 142 -5.95 -7.40 0.76
N LEU A 143 -7.14 -6.95 1.19
CA LEU A 143 -8.29 -7.81 1.43
C LEU A 143 -8.70 -8.54 0.15
N LYS A 144 -8.77 -7.80 -0.97
CA LYS A 144 -9.07 -8.37 -2.29
C LYS A 144 -8.03 -9.42 -2.69
N ARG A 145 -6.74 -9.12 -2.52
CA ARG A 145 -5.64 -10.05 -2.83
C ARG A 145 -5.75 -11.32 -1.99
N ARG A 146 -5.95 -11.17 -0.67
CA ARG A 146 -6.01 -12.29 0.29
C ARG A 146 -7.23 -13.18 0.06
N VAL A 147 -8.42 -12.59 -0.07
CA VAL A 147 -9.66 -13.34 -0.33
C VAL A 147 -9.61 -14.04 -1.69
N SER A 148 -9.04 -13.42 -2.72
CA SER A 148 -8.86 -14.05 -4.03
C SER A 148 -7.99 -15.30 -3.95
N SER A 149 -6.89 -15.26 -3.17
CA SER A 149 -6.05 -16.43 -2.91
C SER A 149 -6.85 -17.54 -2.25
N MET A 150 -7.59 -17.22 -1.18
CA MET A 150 -8.38 -18.20 -0.43
C MET A 150 -9.45 -18.89 -1.28
N ILE A 151 -10.13 -18.15 -2.17
CA ILE A 151 -11.14 -18.73 -3.06
C ILE A 151 -10.50 -19.62 -4.13
N SER A 152 -9.33 -19.23 -4.63
CA SER A 152 -8.57 -20.02 -5.60
C SER A 152 -8.14 -21.35 -4.99
N ASP A 153 -7.62 -21.32 -3.75
CA ASP A 153 -7.21 -22.51 -3.00
C ASP A 153 -8.40 -23.46 -2.73
N GLN A 154 -9.57 -22.92 -2.40
CA GLN A 154 -10.80 -23.70 -2.23
C GLN A 154 -11.24 -24.40 -3.52
N THR A 155 -11.07 -23.75 -4.66
CA THR A 155 -11.45 -24.30 -5.97
C THR A 155 -10.53 -25.46 -6.34
N ASN A 156 -9.23 -25.33 -6.07
CA ASN A 156 -8.24 -26.39 -6.33
C ASN A 156 -8.42 -27.62 -5.44
N LEU A 157 -8.96 -27.45 -4.21
CA LEU A 157 -9.28 -28.56 -3.29
C LEU A 157 -10.55 -29.33 -3.65
N ALA A 158 -11.42 -28.77 -4.50
CA ALA A 158 -12.69 -29.37 -4.90
C ALA A 158 -12.62 -30.11 -6.25
N THR A 159 -11.46 -30.10 -6.91
CA THR A 159 -11.19 -30.78 -8.19
C THR A 159 -10.34 -32.01 -7.94
#